data_AF-A0A924PUR7-F1
#
_entry.id   AF-A0A924PUR7-F1
#
_cell.length_a   1.000
_cell.length_b   1.000
_cell.length_c   1.000
_cell.angle_alpha   90.00
_cell.angle_beta   90.00
_cell.angle_gamma   90.00
#
_symmetry.space_group_name_H-M   'P 1'
#
loop_
_entity.id
_entity.type
_entity.pdbx_description
1 polymer ?
#
loop_
_entity_poly.entity_id
_entity_poly.type
_entity_poly.pdbx_seq_one_letter_code
_entity_poly.pdbx_strand_id
1 'polypeptide(L)'
;MLKNTSPSCRGRHWPSLLAAALWLAGTCAQATTTYRCELPTGVRYQHQACEGGRAVHVSDQRTKAQQENTTQATQTTAKLGKQLERERRRQEKASRGQQPIAMDDPNRQPKWPSPPTPGQTLKREHPFTAKVPKDKGSSAKSS
;
A
#
# COMPACT_ATOMS: atom_id res chain seq x y z
N MET A 1 2.93 47.96 34.97
CA MET A 1 2.72 48.20 33.52
C MET A 1 2.69 46.85 32.80
N LEU A 2 1.50 46.30 32.59
CA LEU A 2 1.29 45.01 31.92
C LEU A 2 1.11 45.24 30.42
N LYS A 3 2.00 44.66 29.60
CA LYS A 3 1.82 44.63 28.15
C LYS A 3 1.18 43.29 27.77
N ASN A 4 -0.14 43.34 27.57
CA ASN A 4 -0.90 42.29 26.91
C ASN A 4 -0.51 42.23 25.43
N THR A 5 -0.02 41.09 24.96
CA THR A 5 0.12 40.78 23.53
C THR A 5 -0.41 39.39 23.23
N SER A 6 -1.68 39.34 22.85
CA SER A 6 -2.24 38.45 21.83
C SER A 6 -3.00 39.39 20.88
N PRO A 7 -2.94 39.23 19.55
CA PRO A 7 -3.51 38.04 18.90
C PRO A 7 -2.79 37.61 17.60
N SER A 8 -3.06 36.39 17.12
CA SER A 8 -3.34 36.09 15.69
C SER A 8 -3.35 34.58 15.43
N CYS A 9 -4.47 33.93 15.76
CA CYS A 9 -4.82 32.64 15.15
C CYS A 9 -5.15 32.88 13.67
N ARG A 10 -4.13 32.83 12.80
CA ARG A 10 -4.33 32.79 11.35
C ARG A 10 -4.63 31.34 10.94
N GLY A 11 -5.67 31.19 10.14
CA GLY A 11 -5.81 30.06 9.22
C GLY A 11 -6.86 29.04 9.61
N ARG A 12 -8.12 29.36 9.29
CA ARG A 12 -9.21 28.40 9.13
C ARG A 12 -8.90 27.46 7.95
N HIS A 13 -8.27 26.32 8.20
CA HIS A 13 -8.21 25.21 7.23
C HIS A 13 -8.80 23.90 7.79
N TRP A 14 -9.29 23.95 9.03
CA TRP A 14 -9.97 22.83 9.69
C TRP A 14 -11.18 22.24 8.93
N PRO A 15 -12.05 23.03 8.25
CA PRO A 15 -13.19 22.43 7.56
C PRO A 15 -12.78 21.62 6.32
N SER A 16 -11.66 21.94 5.67
CA SER A 16 -11.19 21.20 4.49
C SER A 16 -10.60 19.83 4.84
N LEU A 17 -9.96 19.69 6.00
CA LEU A 17 -9.41 18.41 6.45
C LEU A 17 -10.51 17.42 6.91
N LEU A 18 -11.58 17.93 7.52
CA LEU A 18 -12.76 17.11 7.88
C LEU A 18 -13.55 16.66 6.63
N ALA A 19 -13.67 17.52 5.63
CA ALA A 19 -14.32 17.15 4.36
C ALA A 19 -13.58 16.00 3.65
N ALA A 20 -12.25 16.03 3.61
CA ALA A 20 -11.46 14.97 2.97
C ALA A 20 -11.60 13.60 3.68
N ALA A 21 -11.73 13.59 5.01
CA ALA A 21 -11.91 12.34 5.77
C ALA A 21 -13.29 11.68 5.55
N LEU A 22 -14.34 12.47 5.29
CA LEU A 22 -15.68 11.94 5.02
C LEU A 22 -15.78 11.25 3.66
N TRP A 23 -14.97 11.65 2.68
CA TRP A 23 -14.97 11.04 1.34
C TRP A 23 -14.33 9.65 1.31
N LEU A 24 -13.44 9.31 2.25
CA LEU A 24 -12.81 7.98 2.31
C LEU A 24 -13.65 6.90 3.02
N ALA A 25 -14.68 7.28 3.77
CA ALA A 25 -15.53 6.34 4.51
C ALA A 25 -16.70 5.76 3.68
N GLY A 26 -16.84 6.18 2.43
CA GLY A 26 -18.05 5.96 1.62
C GLY A 26 -18.14 4.68 0.80
N THR A 27 -17.14 3.80 0.81
CA THR A 27 -17.23 2.52 0.06
C THR A 27 -17.72 1.40 0.97
N CYS A 28 -18.89 1.59 1.59
CA CYS A 28 -19.68 0.42 1.98
C CYS A 28 -20.09 -0.28 0.69
N ALA A 29 -19.69 -1.55 0.54
CA ALA A 29 -20.16 -2.43 -0.51
C ALA A 29 -21.67 -2.66 -0.34
N GLN A 30 -22.46 -1.66 -0.74
CA GLN A 30 -23.90 -1.78 -0.87
C GLN A 30 -24.16 -2.70 -2.06
N ALA A 31 -25.02 -3.68 -1.88
CA ALA A 31 -25.51 -4.49 -3.00
C ALA A 31 -26.05 -3.53 -4.07
N THR A 32 -25.28 -3.32 -5.13
CA THR A 32 -25.59 -2.36 -6.19
C THR A 32 -26.80 -2.89 -6.93
N THR A 33 -27.97 -2.37 -6.59
CA THR A 33 -29.21 -2.70 -7.28
C THR A 33 -29.12 -2.06 -8.66
N THR A 34 -28.93 -2.87 -9.69
CA THR A 34 -28.83 -2.39 -11.07
C THR A 34 -30.22 -2.44 -11.69
N TYR A 35 -30.69 -1.33 -12.24
CA TYR A 35 -31.97 -1.24 -12.94
C TYR A 35 -31.75 -1.40 -14.44
N ARG A 36 -32.59 -2.20 -15.08
CA ARG A 36 -32.68 -2.30 -16.53
C ARG A 36 -33.76 -1.33 -17.00
N CYS A 37 -33.33 -0.24 -17.62
CA CYS A 37 -34.22 0.78 -18.21
C CYS A 37 -34.42 0.47 -19.69
N GLU A 38 -35.67 0.37 -20.14
CA GLU A 38 -35.99 0.24 -21.56
C GLU A 38 -36.31 1.63 -22.10
N LEU A 39 -35.41 2.16 -22.93
CA LEU A 39 -35.61 3.42 -23.65
C LEU A 39 -36.02 3.11 -25.10
N PRO A 40 -36.63 4.08 -25.81
CA PRO A 40 -37.00 3.91 -27.22
C PRO A 40 -35.80 3.54 -28.12
N THR A 41 -34.59 3.90 -27.70
CA THR A 41 -33.32 3.66 -28.40
C THR A 41 -32.62 2.36 -27.98
N GLY A 42 -33.16 1.61 -27.01
CA GLY A 42 -32.59 0.34 -26.54
C GLY A 42 -32.56 0.16 -25.01
N VAL A 43 -31.88 -0.90 -24.57
CA VAL A 43 -31.79 -1.28 -23.14
C VAL A 43 -30.54 -0.65 -22.50
N ARG A 44 -30.70 0.06 -21.38
CA ARG A 44 -29.59 0.64 -20.61
C ARG A 44 -29.62 0.19 -19.15
N TYR A 45 -28.49 -0.29 -18.63
CA TYR A 45 -28.34 -0.64 -17.22
C TYR A 45 -27.84 0.56 -16.42
N GLN A 46 -28.50 0.90 -15.32
CA GLN A 46 -28.19 2.06 -14.50
C GLN A 46 -28.32 1.74 -13.01
N HIS A 47 -27.61 2.48 -12.17
CA HIS A 47 -27.70 2.32 -10.71
C HIS A 47 -28.84 3.14 -10.08
N GLN A 48 -29.42 4.07 -10.86
CA GLN A 48 -30.59 4.84 -10.45
C GLN A 48 -31.87 4.19 -10.99
N ALA A 49 -32.94 4.25 -10.20
CA ALA A 49 -34.26 3.81 -10.63
C ALA A 49 -34.74 4.69 -11.80
N CYS A 50 -35.41 4.07 -12.76
CA CYS A 50 -35.95 4.70 -13.96
C CYS A 50 -37.43 4.36 -14.10
N GLU A 51 -38.22 5.27 -14.64
CA GLU A 51 -39.65 5.03 -14.88
C GLU A 51 -39.83 3.83 -15.81
N GLY A 52 -40.61 2.84 -15.36
CA GLY A 52 -40.82 1.58 -16.08
C GLY A 52 -39.63 0.60 -16.04
N GLY A 53 -38.52 0.95 -15.40
CA GLY A 53 -37.33 0.09 -15.28
C GLY A 53 -37.54 -1.06 -14.29
N ARG A 54 -36.97 -2.22 -14.61
CA ARG A 54 -36.99 -3.39 -13.71
C ARG A 54 -35.70 -3.49 -12.91
N ALA A 55 -35.80 -3.71 -11.61
CA ALA A 55 -34.65 -4.03 -10.78
C ALA A 55 -34.08 -5.39 -11.20
N VAL A 56 -32.79 -5.42 -11.53
CA VAL A 56 -32.04 -6.62 -11.86
C VAL A 56 -31.11 -6.91 -10.69
N HIS A 57 -31.35 -8.04 -10.04
CA HIS A 57 -30.45 -8.52 -9.01
C HIS A 57 -29.20 -9.10 -9.67
N VAL A 58 -28.08 -8.40 -9.58
CA VAL A 58 -26.78 -8.93 -10.02
C VAL A 58 -26.24 -9.80 -8.90
N SER A 59 -26.38 -11.13 -9.04
CA SER A 59 -25.72 -12.07 -8.14
C SER A 59 -24.22 -12.11 -8.40
N ASP A 60 -23.43 -12.21 -7.34
CA ASP A 60 -21.99 -12.42 -7.44
C ASP A 60 -21.69 -13.73 -8.18
N GLN A 61 -21.01 -13.64 -9.31
CA GLN A 61 -20.66 -14.79 -10.16
C GLN A 61 -19.47 -15.59 -9.60
N ARG A 62 -18.83 -15.12 -8.53
CA ARG A 62 -17.69 -15.81 -7.92
C ARG A 62 -18.11 -17.12 -7.28
N THR A 63 -17.28 -18.15 -7.43
CA THR A 63 -17.48 -19.41 -6.71
C THR A 63 -17.27 -19.20 -5.20
N LYS A 64 -17.86 -20.06 -4.35
CA LYS A 64 -17.70 -19.97 -2.88
C LYS A 64 -16.23 -19.95 -2.46
N ALA A 65 -15.40 -20.79 -3.08
CA ALA A 65 -13.95 -20.82 -2.83
C ALA A 65 -13.26 -19.48 -3.16
N GLN A 66 -13.66 -18.80 -4.24
CA GLN A 66 -13.13 -17.48 -4.59
C GLN A 66 -13.55 -16.41 -3.59
N GLN A 67 -14.79 -16.48 -3.09
CA GLN A 67 -15.29 -15.56 -2.06
C GLN A 67 -14.53 -15.74 -0.75
N GLU A 68 -14.31 -16.99 -0.32
CA GLU A 68 -13.53 -17.32 0.87
C GLU A 68 -12.09 -16.86 0.75
N ASN A 69 -11.43 -17.15 -0.37
CA ASN A 69 -10.05 -16.71 -0.63
C ASN A 69 -9.94 -15.18 -0.62
N THR A 70 -10.88 -14.47 -1.24
CA THR A 70 -10.90 -13.01 -1.23
C THR A 70 -11.07 -12.48 0.19
N THR A 71 -11.96 -13.10 0.96
CA THR A 71 -12.23 -12.70 2.35
C THR A 71 -10.99 -12.92 3.22
N GLN A 72 -10.33 -14.08 3.11
CA GLN A 72 -9.10 -14.38 3.82
C GLN A 72 -7.98 -13.41 3.44
N ALA A 73 -7.76 -13.16 2.16
CA ALA A 73 -6.75 -12.21 1.67
C ALA A 73 -7.04 -10.78 2.17
N THR A 74 -8.30 -10.36 2.23
CA THR A 74 -8.69 -9.06 2.76
C THR A 74 -8.40 -8.96 4.27
N GLN A 75 -8.67 -10.03 5.02
CA GLN A 75 -8.38 -10.06 6.46
C GLN A 75 -6.87 -10.04 6.75
N THR A 76 -6.07 -10.78 5.99
CA THR A 76 -4.61 -10.82 6.18
C THR A 76 -3.97 -9.47 5.84
N THR A 77 -4.34 -8.88 4.71
CA THR A 77 -3.87 -7.54 4.31
C THR A 77 -4.29 -6.46 5.31
N ALA A 78 -5.51 -6.50 5.83
CA ALA A 78 -5.96 -5.57 6.87
C ALA A 78 -5.15 -5.71 8.18
N LYS A 79 -4.82 -6.95 8.59
CA LYS A 79 -3.96 -7.20 9.76
C LYS A 79 -2.54 -6.66 9.54
N LEU A 80 -1.96 -6.93 8.38
CA LEU A 80 -0.64 -6.42 7.99
C LEU A 80 -0.61 -4.88 8.03
N GLY A 81 -1.61 -4.23 7.42
CA GLY A 81 -1.71 -2.77 7.43
C GLY A 81 -1.73 -2.18 8.84
N LYS A 82 -2.48 -2.81 9.76
CA LYS A 82 -2.50 -2.40 11.17
C LYS A 82 -1.16 -2.59 11.87
N GLN A 83 -0.41 -3.64 11.54
CA GLN A 83 0.93 -3.87 12.09
C GLN A 83 1.90 -2.79 11.61
N LEU A 84 1.93 -2.51 10.30
CA LEU A 84 2.78 -1.47 9.72
C LEU A 84 2.44 -0.08 10.28
N GLU A 85 1.16 0.22 10.50
CA GLU A 85 0.77 1.50 11.10
C GLU A 85 1.29 1.61 12.56
N ARG A 86 1.22 0.52 13.34
CA ARG A 86 1.78 0.50 14.69
C ARG A 86 3.30 0.67 14.68
N GLU A 87 3.99 0.04 13.74
CA GLU A 87 5.44 0.20 13.56
C GLU A 87 5.81 1.63 13.18
N ARG A 88 5.11 2.24 12.22
CA ARG A 88 5.28 3.65 11.88
C ARG A 88 5.14 4.55 13.12
N ARG A 89 4.06 4.37 13.90
CA ARG A 89 3.85 5.14 15.13
C ARG A 89 4.96 4.93 16.17
N ARG A 90 5.50 3.70 16.27
CA ARG A 90 6.63 3.39 17.16
C ARG A 90 7.91 4.08 16.71
N GLN A 91 8.22 4.02 15.41
CA GLN A 91 9.39 4.68 14.83
C GLN A 91 9.30 6.21 14.99
N GLU A 92 8.13 6.80 14.70
CA GLU A 92 7.88 8.22 14.92
C GLU A 92 8.04 8.62 16.38
N LYS A 93 7.59 7.78 17.32
CA LYS A 93 7.80 8.05 18.75
C LYS A 93 9.28 7.92 19.13
N ALA A 94 10.00 6.95 18.56
CA ALA A 94 11.42 6.74 18.84
C ALA A 94 12.31 7.84 18.23
N SER A 95 11.90 8.44 17.10
CA SER A 95 12.63 9.53 16.46
C SER A 95 12.31 10.91 17.05
N ARG A 96 11.33 11.03 17.96
CA ARG A 96 11.06 12.27 18.70
C ARG A 96 12.29 12.65 19.53
N GLY A 97 13.00 13.69 19.09
CA GLY A 97 14.21 14.19 19.74
C GLY A 97 15.49 13.96 18.93
N GLN A 98 15.43 13.25 17.80
CA GLN A 98 16.53 13.27 16.83
C GLN A 98 16.54 14.61 16.10
N GLN A 99 17.70 15.26 16.04
CA GLN A 99 17.89 16.48 15.26
C GLN A 99 17.62 16.19 13.78
N PRO A 100 16.98 17.10 13.04
CA PRO A 100 16.81 16.92 11.60
C PRO A 100 18.19 16.74 10.96
N ILE A 101 18.33 15.68 10.14
CA ILE A 101 19.52 15.49 9.32
C ILE A 101 19.49 16.64 8.29
N ALA A 102 20.40 17.60 8.43
CA ALA A 102 20.59 18.63 7.43
C ALA A 102 21.05 17.94 6.14
N MET A 103 20.15 17.90 5.15
CA MET A 103 20.42 17.28 3.84
C MET A 103 21.30 18.18 2.96
N ASP A 104 21.36 19.48 3.30
CA ASP A 104 22.17 20.48 2.63
C ASP A 104 23.20 21.03 3.62
N ASP A 105 24.28 20.30 3.83
CA ASP A 105 25.52 20.93 4.28
C ASP A 105 26.25 21.38 3.01
N PRO A 106 26.23 22.69 2.66
CA PRO A 106 26.86 23.20 1.44
C PRO A 106 28.37 22.96 1.42
N ASN A 107 28.97 22.53 2.54
CA ASN A 107 30.40 22.28 2.67
C ASN A 107 30.76 20.77 2.69
N ARG A 108 29.76 19.87 2.67
CA ARG A 108 30.03 18.42 2.68
C ARG A 108 30.25 17.91 1.26
N GLN A 109 31.47 18.06 0.76
CA GLN A 109 31.83 17.42 -0.51
C GLN A 109 31.78 15.89 -0.35
N PRO A 110 31.13 15.16 -1.28
CA PRO A 110 31.17 13.70 -1.28
C PRO A 110 32.63 13.27 -1.41
N LYS A 111 33.13 12.55 -0.41
CA LYS A 111 34.46 11.93 -0.48
C LYS A 111 34.35 10.73 -1.41
N TRP A 112 34.63 10.96 -2.70
CA TRP A 112 34.71 9.90 -3.69
C TRP A 112 35.77 8.89 -3.24
N PRO A 113 35.50 7.58 -3.31
CA PRO A 113 36.53 6.58 -3.08
C PRO A 113 37.64 6.82 -4.10
N SER A 114 38.87 6.98 -3.62
CA SER A 114 40.03 7.14 -4.50
C SER A 114 40.13 5.93 -5.42
N PRO A 115 40.53 6.09 -6.70
CA PRO A 115 40.76 4.96 -7.58
C PRO A 115 41.72 3.97 -6.89
N PRO A 116 41.45 2.66 -6.97
CA PRO A 116 42.36 1.67 -6.41
C PRO A 116 43.73 1.83 -7.07
N THR A 117 44.77 1.91 -6.24
CA THR A 117 46.16 1.95 -6.70
C THR A 117 46.42 0.77 -7.65
N PRO A 118 46.97 0.98 -8.85
CA PRO A 118 47.30 -0.10 -9.77
C PRO A 118 48.36 -0.99 -9.11
N GLY A 119 47.95 -2.16 -8.61
CA GLY A 119 48.86 -3.11 -7.97
C GLY A 119 48.25 -4.03 -6.93
N GLN A 120 47.05 -3.77 -6.38
CA GLN A 120 46.38 -4.75 -5.52
C GLN A 120 45.58 -5.75 -6.36
N THR A 121 46.26 -6.82 -6.77
CA THR A 121 45.58 -8.06 -7.13
C THR A 121 44.90 -8.61 -5.87
N LEU A 122 43.56 -8.52 -5.83
CA LEU A 122 42.78 -9.25 -4.83
C LEU A 122 43.06 -10.74 -5.05
N LYS A 123 43.89 -11.33 -4.18
CA LYS A 123 44.05 -12.78 -4.09
C LYS A 123 42.67 -13.36 -3.77
N ARG A 124 42.00 -13.86 -4.80
CA ARG A 124 40.80 -14.67 -4.66
C ARG A 124 41.26 -16.03 -4.16
N GLU A 125 41.37 -16.17 -2.83
CA GLU A 125 41.92 -17.37 -2.17
C GLU A 125 41.18 -18.66 -2.55
N HIS A 126 39.91 -18.60 -2.98
CA HIS A 126 39.17 -19.79 -3.37
C HIS A 126 38.36 -19.60 -4.65
N PRO A 127 38.48 -20.51 -5.65
CA PRO A 127 37.51 -20.59 -6.73
C PRO A 127 36.15 -20.96 -6.14
N PHE A 128 35.12 -20.21 -6.53
CA PHE A 128 33.75 -20.52 -6.18
C PHE A 128 33.40 -21.89 -6.78
N THR A 129 33.28 -22.90 -5.93
CA THR A 129 32.80 -24.23 -6.30
C THR A 129 31.40 -24.40 -5.72
N ALA A 130 30.39 -24.23 -6.58
CA ALA A 130 29.02 -24.55 -6.20
C ALA A 130 28.89 -26.07 -6.04
N LYS A 131 28.64 -26.55 -4.82
CA LYS A 131 28.31 -27.96 -4.57
C LYS A 131 26.84 -28.17 -4.91
N VAL A 132 26.58 -28.85 -6.03
CA VAL A 132 25.25 -29.34 -6.38
C VAL A 132 24.93 -30.54 -5.48
N PRO A 133 23.82 -30.55 -4.72
CA PRO A 133 23.39 -31.71 -3.97
C PRO A 133 23.13 -32.88 -4.92
N LYS A 134 23.76 -34.03 -4.67
CA LYS A 134 23.51 -35.27 -5.42
C LYS A 134 22.35 -35.99 -4.75
N ASP A 135 21.18 -35.94 -5.36
CA ASP A 135 20.01 -36.68 -4.89
C ASP A 135 20.33 -38.18 -4.82
N LYS A 136 20.32 -38.74 -3.61
CA LYS A 136 20.37 -40.18 -3.38
C LYS A 136 18.96 -40.73 -3.56
N GLY A 137 18.66 -41.24 -4.74
CA GLY A 137 17.52 -42.16 -4.89
C GLY A 137 16.67 -41.94 -6.12
N SER A 138 17.20 -42.31 -7.28
CA SER A 138 16.36 -42.76 -8.38
C SER A 138 17.07 -43.83 -9.20
N SER A 139 17.45 -44.94 -8.56
CA SER A 139 17.55 -46.20 -9.29
C SER A 139 16.11 -46.71 -9.50
N ALA A 140 15.45 -46.15 -10.51
CA ALA A 140 14.27 -46.73 -11.08
C ALA A 140 14.65 -48.14 -11.57
N LYS A 141 13.97 -49.13 -11.01
CA LYS A 141 14.02 -50.53 -11.38
C LYS A 141 13.44 -50.62 -12.79
N SER A 142 14.30 -50.73 -13.79
CA SER A 142 13.93 -51.09 -15.16
C SER A 142 13.53 -52.55 -15.22
N SER A 143 12.34 -52.79 -15.77
CA SER A 143 11.80 -53.99 -16.43
C SER A 143 12.16 -55.37 -15.89
#